data_AF-A0A1B8YL23-F1
#
_entry.id   AF-A0A1B8YL23-F1
#
_cell.length_a   1.000
_cell.length_b   1.000
_cell.length_c   1.000
_cell.angle_alpha   90.00
_cell.angle_beta   90.00
_cell.angle_gamma   90.00
#
_symmetry.space_group_name_H-M   'P 1'
#
loop_
_entity.id
_entity.type
_entity.pdbx_description
1 polymer ?
#
loop_
_entity_poly.entity_id
_entity_poly.type
_entity_poly.pdbx_seq_one_letter_code
_entity_poly.pdbx_strand_id
1 'polypeptide(L)' 'MLRTPPPQTFPPETLSLDELVPKNHLVRKIDAAIDFEFIRE' A
#
# COMPACT_ATOMS: atom_id res chain seq x y z
N MET A 1 -20.96 -32.94 -11.56
CA MET A 1 -19.57 -32.50 -11.30
C MET A 1 -19.57 -30.98 -11.26
N LEU A 2 -19.22 -30.36 -10.12
CA LEU A 2 -19.09 -28.90 -10.00
C LEU A 2 -17.82 -28.48 -10.77
N ARG A 3 -17.97 -27.67 -11.83
CA ARG A 3 -16.82 -27.08 -12.52
C ARG A 3 -16.31 -25.94 -11.64
N THR A 4 -15.15 -26.11 -11.03
CA THR A 4 -14.49 -25.03 -10.30
C THR A 4 -14.13 -23.93 -11.31
N PRO A 5 -14.55 -22.68 -11.10
CA PRO A 5 -14.12 -21.59 -11.97
C PRO A 5 -12.59 -21.48 -11.93
N PRO A 6 -11.93 -21.17 -13.06
CA PRO A 6 -10.49 -20.98 -13.08
C PRO A 6 -10.09 -19.88 -12.09
N PRO A 7 -8.91 -19.99 -11.45
CA PRO A 7 -8.43 -18.96 -10.53
C PRO A 7 -8.38 -17.62 -11.28
N GLN A 8 -9.08 -16.62 -10.76
CA GLN A 8 -8.98 -15.25 -11.25
C GLN A 8 -7.57 -14.75 -10.89
N THR A 9 -6.66 -14.82 -11.85
CA THR A 9 -5.35 -14.19 -11.74
C THR A 9 -5.55 -12.70 -12.00
N PHE A 10 -5.55 -11.90 -10.92
CA PHE A 10 -5.40 -10.46 -11.06
C PHE A 10 -3.99 -10.20 -11.62
N PRO A 11 -3.85 -9.36 -12.66
CA PRO A 11 -2.53 -8.95 -13.12
C PRO A 11 -1.76 -8.34 -11.94
N PRO A 12 -0.42 -8.43 -11.90
CA PRO A 12 0.35 -7.76 -10.88
C PRO A 12 0.03 -6.27 -10.94
N GLU A 13 -0.71 -5.78 -9.94
CA GLU A 13 -1.07 -4.38 -9.83
C GLU A 13 0.22 -3.63 -9.51
N THR A 14 0.79 -2.95 -10.50
CA THR A 14 1.89 -2.02 -10.29
C THR A 14 1.33 -0.76 -9.64
N LEU A 15 0.97 -0.87 -8.36
CA LEU A 15 0.49 0.26 -7.57
C LEU A 15 1.69 1.10 -7.16
N SER A 16 1.66 2.38 -7.52
CA SER A 16 2.66 3.33 -7.04
C SER A 16 2.44 3.61 -5.55
N LEU A 17 3.52 3.91 -4.81
CA LEU A 17 3.41 4.34 -3.41
C LEU A 17 2.56 5.61 -3.26
N ASP A 18 2.52 6.46 -4.28
CA ASP A 18 1.68 7.66 -4.31
C ASP A 18 0.18 7.34 -4.45
N GLU A 19 -0.18 6.26 -5.15
CA GLU A 19 -1.56 5.75 -5.21
C GLU A 19 -1.97 5.10 -3.89
N LEU A 20 -1.06 4.34 -3.27
CA LEU A 20 -1.29 3.72 -1.97
C LEU A 20 -1.36 4.74 -0.83
N VAL A 21 -0.63 5.85 -0.96
CA VAL A 21 -0.57 6.91 0.05
C VAL A 21 -0.75 8.28 -0.60
N PRO A 22 -2.01 8.71 -0.81
CA PRO A 22 -2.32 10.01 -1.37
C PRO A 22 -1.67 11.17 -0.59
N LYS A 23 -1.44 12.29 -1.26
CA LYS A 23 -0.74 13.47 -0.67
C LYS A 23 -1.38 13.99 0.63
N ASN A 24 -2.70 13.87 0.79
CA ASN A 24 -3.42 14.32 1.99
C ASN A 24 -3.61 13.21 3.04
N HIS A 25 -2.94 12.06 2.87
CA HIS A 25 -3.11 10.89 3.74
C HIS A 25 -2.47 11.13 5.12
N LEU A 26 -3.09 10.55 6.16
CA LEU A 26 -2.67 10.72 7.54
C LEU A 26 -1.23 10.28 7.78
N VAL A 27 -0.81 9.17 7.15
CA VAL A 27 0.56 8.66 7.24
C VAL A 27 1.60 9.70 6.80
N ARG A 28 1.34 10.44 5.71
CA ARG A 28 2.24 11.53 5.27
C ARG A 28 2.26 12.71 6.22
N LYS A 29 1.14 12.99 6.90
CA LYS A 29 1.07 14.04 7.93
C LYS A 29 1.85 13.65 9.18
N ILE A 30 1.80 12.36 9.54
CA ILE A 30 2.56 11.83 10.68
C ILE A 30 4.05 11.83 10.35
N ASP A 31 4.46 11.37 9.17
CA ASP A 31 5.85 11.42 8.69
C ASP A 31 6.40 12.86 8.67
N ALA A 32 5.59 13.84 8.28
CA ALA A 32 5.99 15.25 8.31
C ALA A 32 6.09 15.85 9.73
N ALA A 33 5.44 15.23 10.73
CA ALA A 33 5.36 15.74 12.09
C ALA A 33 6.23 14.97 13.10
N ILE A 34 6.61 13.73 12.77
CA ILE A 34 7.35 12.83 13.64
C ILE A 34 8.61 12.41 12.90
N ASP A 35 9.75 12.71 13.51
CA ASP A 35 11.02 12.14 13.09
C ASP A 35 11.07 10.66 13.48
N PHE A 36 11.18 9.75 12.51
CA PHE A 36 11.28 8.31 12.74
C PHE A 36 12.72 7.81 12.95
N GLU A 37 13.72 8.70 13.02
CA GLU A 37 15.11 8.33 13.31
C GLU A 37 15.23 7.49 14.61
N PHE A 38 14.35 7.69 15.60
CA PHE A 38 14.33 6.94 16.86
C PHE A 38 14.07 5.43 16.71
N ILE A 39 13.56 4.96 15.57
CA ILE A 39 13.31 3.52 15.32
C ILE A 39 14.58 2.82 14.82
N ARG A 40 15.58 3.59 14.35
CA ARG A 40 16.82 3.04 13.76
C ARG A 40 17.96 2.86 14.77
N GLU A 41 17.84 3.41 15.98
CA GLU A 41 18.69 3.09 17.15
C GLU A 41 18.03 2.08 18.08
#